data_AF-A0AAU6KUX1-F1
#
_entry.id   AF-A0AAU6KUX1-F1
#
_cell.length_a   1.000
_cell.length_b   1.000
_cell.length_c   1.000
_cell.angle_alpha   90.00
_cell.angle_beta   90.00
_cell.angle_gamma   90.00
#
_symmetry.space_group_name_H-M   'P 1'
#
loop_
_entity.id
_entity.type
_entity.pdbx_description
1 polymer ?
#
loop_
_entity_poly.entity_id
_entity_poly.type
_entity_poly.pdbx_seq_one_letter_code
_entity_poly.pdbx_strand_id
1 'polypeptide(L)'
;MKAKKKLAMVLAPTLSAIAMTVGGAGSASAAASNVMAYTCQDNEVCLYHDRDFTGSVFVPDELKYRSAVQDFGVRNFVNGTNANEAVSSVKNTTGWTFCFYDNPHLDHYEGSIGPDTNMTFVGGYSYLNDIISSMGPC
;
A
#
# COMPACT_ATOMS: atom_id res chain seq x y z
N MET A 1 46.42 29.96 -43.48
CA MET A 1 47.74 30.38 -42.93
C MET A 1 48.02 29.59 -41.66
N LYS A 2 49.25 29.08 -41.51
CA LYS A 2 49.74 28.29 -40.35
C LYS A 2 50.35 29.22 -39.30
N ALA A 3 50.10 28.96 -38.01
CA ALA A 3 51.01 29.27 -36.89
C ALA A 3 50.68 28.29 -35.74
N LYS A 4 51.38 27.16 -35.59
CA LYS A 4 52.63 26.91 -34.83
C LYS A 4 52.56 27.24 -33.31
N LYS A 5 52.12 26.23 -32.55
CA LYS A 5 52.79 25.55 -31.41
C LYS A 5 53.58 26.40 -30.40
N LYS A 6 53.22 26.31 -29.11
CA LYS A 6 54.17 26.13 -28.00
C LYS A 6 53.56 25.21 -26.92
N LEU A 7 54.22 24.07 -26.70
CA LEU A 7 54.11 23.28 -25.47
C LEU A 7 54.98 23.95 -24.40
N ALA A 8 54.49 24.02 -23.17
CA ALA A 8 55.32 24.14 -21.99
C ALA A 8 54.77 23.17 -20.93
N MET A 9 55.58 22.16 -20.63
CA MET A 9 55.41 21.12 -19.63
C MET A 9 56.29 21.53 -18.44
N VAL A 10 55.72 21.76 -17.26
CA VAL A 10 56.48 21.96 -16.00
C VAL A 10 55.69 21.37 -14.82
N LEU A 11 56.21 20.24 -14.34
CA LEU A 11 56.27 19.69 -12.96
C LEU A 11 55.06 19.81 -11.99
N ALA A 12 54.55 18.63 -11.61
CA ALA A 12 53.93 18.34 -10.29
C ALA A 12 55.00 18.31 -9.17
N PRO A 13 54.71 18.10 -7.86
CA PRO A 13 53.44 17.92 -7.14
C PRO A 13 53.31 18.79 -5.85
N THR A 14 52.10 18.97 -5.32
CA THR A 14 51.92 19.25 -3.88
C THR A 14 50.69 18.53 -3.37
N LEU A 15 50.94 17.51 -2.55
CA LEU A 15 49.95 16.89 -1.69
C LEU A 15 49.30 17.95 -0.80
N SER A 16 47.97 18.00 -0.80
CA SER A 16 47.21 18.36 0.40
C SER A 16 46.01 17.42 0.46
N ALA A 17 46.20 16.35 1.21
CA ALA A 17 45.13 15.50 1.68
C ALA A 17 44.28 16.31 2.66
N ILE A 18 43.03 16.57 2.28
CA ILE A 18 41.96 16.82 3.25
C ILE A 18 40.91 15.76 2.96
N ALA A 19 41.00 14.68 3.73
CA ALA A 19 39.97 13.67 3.82
C ALA A 19 38.71 14.32 4.41
N MET A 20 37.78 14.71 3.53
CA MET A 20 36.41 14.98 3.93
C MET A 20 35.66 13.66 3.92
N THR A 21 35.70 12.96 5.05
CA THR A 21 34.73 11.92 5.39
C THR A 21 33.38 12.62 5.58
N VAL A 22 32.61 12.79 4.51
CA VAL A 22 31.18 13.06 4.64
C VAL A 22 30.55 11.73 4.98
N GLY A 23 30.36 11.52 6.28
CA GLY A 23 29.68 10.37 6.83
C GLY A 23 28.30 10.19 6.20
N GLY A 24 28.03 8.94 5.86
CA GLY A 24 26.74 8.33 5.54
C GLY A 24 25.57 9.27 5.22
N ALA A 25 25.39 9.58 3.95
CA ALA A 25 24.04 9.45 3.39
C ALA A 25 23.84 7.95 3.15
N GLY A 26 23.60 7.20 4.23
CA GLY A 26 22.97 5.89 4.08
C GLY A 26 21.69 6.17 3.31
N SER A 27 21.55 5.58 2.13
CA SER A 27 20.24 5.41 1.53
C SER A 27 19.39 4.85 2.67
N ALA A 28 18.46 5.65 3.19
CA ALA A 28 17.38 5.11 3.97
C ALA A 28 16.66 4.21 2.98
N SER A 29 17.08 2.95 2.94
CA SER A 29 16.22 1.86 2.53
C SER A 29 14.98 2.14 3.35
N ALA A 30 13.91 2.64 2.72
CA ALA A 30 12.59 2.47 3.27
C ALA A 30 12.59 0.99 3.64
N ALA A 31 12.60 0.70 4.94
CA ALA A 31 12.54 -0.66 5.38
C ALA A 31 11.28 -1.16 4.69
N ALA A 32 11.44 -2.00 3.67
CA ALA A 32 10.39 -2.84 3.21
C ALA A 32 10.08 -3.63 4.47
N SER A 33 9.14 -3.10 5.25
CA SER A 33 8.59 -3.79 6.40
C SER A 33 8.20 -5.11 5.79
N ASN A 34 8.93 -6.15 6.17
CA ASN A 34 8.56 -7.51 5.87
C ASN A 34 7.28 -7.73 6.68
N VAL A 35 6.19 -7.15 6.19
CA VAL A 35 4.85 -7.34 6.74
C VAL A 35 4.61 -8.81 6.46
N MET A 36 4.81 -9.62 7.51
CA MET A 36 4.51 -11.03 7.49
C MET A 36 3.14 -11.19 6.84
N ALA A 37 3.06 -12.00 5.80
CA ALA A 37 1.82 -12.21 5.05
C ALA A 37 0.72 -12.62 6.03
N TYR A 38 -0.21 -11.71 6.31
CA TYR A 38 -1.27 -11.97 7.26
C TYR A 38 -2.23 -13.00 6.65
N THR A 39 -2.42 -14.09 7.38
CA THR A 39 -3.40 -15.10 7.01
C THR A 39 -4.74 -14.71 7.63
N CYS A 40 -5.73 -14.41 6.78
CA CYS A 40 -7.10 -14.13 7.21
C CYS A 40 -7.65 -15.32 8.02
N GLN A 41 -8.09 -15.08 9.25
CA GLN A 41 -8.62 -16.13 10.12
C GLN A 41 -10.09 -16.40 9.83
N ASP A 42 -10.65 -17.42 10.49
CA ASP A 42 -12.09 -17.71 10.42
C ASP A 42 -12.92 -16.56 11.02
N ASN A 43 -14.08 -16.29 10.41
CA ASN A 43 -15.00 -15.23 10.81
C ASN A 43 -14.37 -13.81 10.77
N GLU A 44 -13.60 -13.52 9.72
CA GLU A 44 -13.01 -12.21 9.46
C GLU A 44 -13.30 -11.71 8.05
N VAL A 45 -13.24 -10.39 7.90
CA VAL A 45 -13.10 -9.76 6.59
C VAL A 45 -11.73 -9.13 6.55
N CYS A 46 -10.91 -9.53 5.58
CA CYS A 46 -9.54 -9.04 5.42
C CYS A 46 -9.41 -8.25 4.13
N LEU A 47 -9.06 -6.98 4.26
CA LEU A 47 -8.90 -6.05 3.16
C LEU A 47 -7.41 -5.83 2.93
N TYR A 48 -6.94 -6.19 1.74
CA TYR A 48 -5.52 -6.16 1.39
C TYR A 48 -5.25 -4.97 0.46
N HIS A 49 -4.13 -4.30 0.71
CA HIS A 49 -3.65 -3.17 -0.08
C HIS A 49 -3.32 -3.57 -1.52
N ASP A 50 -2.81 -4.78 -1.72
CA ASP A 50 -2.42 -5.27 -3.04
C ASP A 50 -3.36 -6.38 -3.52
N ARG A 51 -3.21 -6.75 -4.79
CA ARG A 51 -3.95 -7.84 -5.43
C ARG A 51 -3.55 -9.21 -4.85
N ASP A 52 -4.37 -10.20 -5.12
CA ASP A 52 -4.10 -11.61 -4.81
C ASP A 52 -3.77 -11.86 -3.33
N PHE A 53 -4.34 -11.04 -2.45
CA PHE A 53 -4.19 -11.12 -0.99
C PHE A 53 -2.75 -10.90 -0.50
N THR A 54 -2.05 -9.98 -1.18
CA THR A 54 -0.68 -9.60 -0.85
C THR A 54 -0.61 -8.21 -0.23
N GLY A 55 0.58 -7.81 0.21
CA GLY A 55 0.79 -6.50 0.81
C GLY A 55 0.29 -6.40 2.26
N SER A 56 0.04 -5.16 2.68
CA SER A 56 -0.45 -4.83 4.01
C SER A 56 -1.95 -5.07 4.12
N VAL A 57 -2.43 -5.48 5.30
CA VAL A 57 -3.83 -5.83 5.55
C VAL A 57 -4.49 -4.86 6.53
N PHE A 58 -5.80 -4.68 6.37
CA PHE A 58 -6.71 -4.05 7.32
C PHE A 58 -7.81 -5.07 7.63
N VAL A 59 -8.02 -5.36 8.91
CA VAL A 59 -9.01 -6.33 9.40
C VAL A 59 -9.95 -5.64 10.38
N PRO A 60 -11.10 -5.14 9.93
CA PRO A 60 -12.08 -4.49 10.80
C PRO A 60 -12.79 -5.49 11.70
N ASP A 61 -12.73 -5.26 13.01
CA ASP A 61 -13.46 -6.07 13.99
C ASP A 61 -14.99 -5.86 13.87
N GLU A 62 -15.44 -4.71 13.36
CA GLU A 62 -16.86 -4.38 13.18
C GLU A 62 -17.57 -5.40 12.28
N LEU A 63 -16.89 -5.84 11.21
CA LEU A 63 -17.48 -6.76 10.24
C LEU A 63 -17.64 -8.18 10.81
N LYS A 64 -16.82 -8.58 11.78
CA LYS A 64 -16.96 -9.88 12.48
C LYS A 64 -18.31 -10.02 13.18
N TYR A 65 -18.90 -8.91 13.59
CA TYR A 65 -20.19 -8.83 14.27
C TYR A 65 -21.33 -8.36 13.35
N ARG A 66 -21.14 -8.45 12.02
CA ARG A 66 -22.10 -7.97 11.02
C ARG A 66 -22.49 -6.50 11.25
N SER A 67 -21.51 -5.68 11.65
CA SER A 67 -21.64 -4.22 11.73
C SER A 67 -20.99 -3.57 10.51
N ALA A 68 -20.94 -2.24 10.49
CA ALA A 68 -20.40 -1.45 9.38
C ALA A 68 -19.13 -0.71 9.78
N VAL A 69 -18.20 -0.59 8.84
CA VAL A 69 -17.09 0.34 8.88
C VAL A 69 -17.52 1.57 8.10
N GLN A 70 -17.84 2.63 8.83
CA GLN A 70 -18.45 3.84 8.28
C GLN A 70 -17.50 4.68 7.43
N ASP A 71 -16.20 4.64 7.69
CA ASP A 71 -15.23 5.49 7.01
C ASP A 71 -13.84 4.84 7.05
N PHE A 72 -13.28 4.55 5.88
CA PHE A 72 -11.94 4.00 5.72
C PHE A 72 -10.87 5.10 5.82
N GLY A 73 -11.23 6.38 5.65
CA GLY A 73 -10.35 7.55 5.81
C GLY A 73 -9.76 7.68 7.21
N VAL A 74 -10.40 7.09 8.22
CA VAL A 74 -9.92 7.01 9.60
C VAL A 74 -9.39 5.61 9.96
N ARG A 75 -9.09 4.79 8.97
CA ARG A 75 -8.54 3.43 9.11
C ARG A 75 -7.21 3.34 8.37
N ASN A 76 -6.34 2.48 8.87
CA ASN A 76 -5.04 2.24 8.27
C ASN A 76 -4.82 0.73 8.13
N PHE A 77 -4.08 0.35 7.10
CA PHE A 77 -3.46 -0.96 7.06
C PHE A 77 -2.38 -1.08 8.14
N VAL A 78 -1.94 -2.31 8.43
CA VAL A 78 -0.91 -2.58 9.46
C VAL A 78 0.43 -1.86 9.23
N ASN A 79 0.77 -1.51 7.99
CA ASN A 79 1.96 -0.72 7.64
C ASN A 79 1.79 0.80 7.88
N GLY A 80 0.62 1.26 8.32
CA GLY A 80 0.32 2.66 8.59
C GLY A 80 -0.21 3.45 7.38
N THR A 81 -0.27 2.87 6.18
CA THR A 81 -0.92 3.50 5.02
C THR A 81 -2.42 3.60 5.26
N ASN A 82 -3.04 4.69 4.82
CA ASN A 82 -4.49 4.87 4.91
C ASN A 82 -5.24 3.82 4.08
N ALA A 83 -6.37 3.34 4.60
CA ALA A 83 -7.15 2.28 3.96
C ALA A 83 -8.20 2.79 2.95
N ASN A 84 -8.50 4.08 2.95
CA ASN A 84 -9.47 4.68 2.04
C ASN A 84 -8.98 4.59 0.61
N GLU A 85 -9.84 4.15 -0.31
CA GLU A 85 -9.52 4.13 -1.74
C GLU A 85 -8.18 3.42 -2.02
N ALA A 86 -7.88 2.35 -1.27
CA ALA A 86 -6.58 1.67 -1.35
C ALA A 86 -6.71 0.15 -1.19
N VAL A 87 -7.93 -0.39 -1.16
CA VAL A 87 -8.18 -1.81 -1.07
C VAL A 87 -8.21 -2.42 -2.47
N SER A 88 -7.30 -3.37 -2.71
CA SER A 88 -7.17 -4.06 -3.99
C SER A 88 -7.64 -5.51 -3.96
N SER A 89 -7.68 -6.19 -2.81
CA SER A 89 -8.27 -7.54 -2.71
C SER A 89 -8.92 -7.79 -1.35
N VAL A 90 -9.94 -8.66 -1.31
CA VAL A 90 -10.74 -8.90 -0.10
C VAL A 90 -10.96 -10.40 0.10
N LYS A 91 -10.79 -10.87 1.34
CA LYS A 91 -11.28 -12.18 1.79
C LYS A 91 -12.41 -11.98 2.78
N ASN A 92 -13.51 -12.69 2.59
CA ASN A 92 -14.59 -12.79 3.56
C ASN A 92 -14.70 -14.25 4.00
N THR A 93 -14.27 -14.53 5.23
CA THR A 93 -14.38 -15.85 5.87
C THR A 93 -15.51 -15.87 6.91
N THR A 94 -16.40 -14.89 6.84
CA THR A 94 -17.61 -14.84 7.66
C THR A 94 -18.77 -15.51 6.94
N GLY A 95 -19.82 -15.83 7.70
CA GLY A 95 -21.11 -16.28 7.18
C GLY A 95 -22.02 -15.17 6.66
N TRP A 96 -21.52 -13.95 6.41
CA TRP A 96 -22.31 -12.78 6.05
C TRP A 96 -21.96 -12.23 4.66
N THR A 97 -22.93 -11.60 4.00
CA THR A 97 -22.71 -10.79 2.80
C THR A 97 -22.45 -9.34 3.18
N PHE A 98 -21.47 -8.70 2.54
CA PHE A 98 -21.14 -7.30 2.75
C PHE A 98 -21.14 -6.51 1.45
N CYS A 99 -21.54 -5.25 1.55
CA CYS A 99 -21.66 -4.28 0.47
C CYS A 99 -20.51 -3.26 0.55
N PHE A 100 -19.97 -2.88 -0.60
CA PHE A 100 -18.91 -1.88 -0.77
C PHE A 100 -19.48 -0.57 -1.30
N TYR A 101 -18.87 0.52 -0.86
CA TYR A 101 -19.31 1.88 -1.16
C TYR A 101 -18.07 2.75 -1.44
N ASP A 102 -18.13 3.60 -2.45
CA ASP A 102 -17.00 4.48 -2.80
C ASP A 102 -16.94 5.77 -1.97
N ASN A 103 -18.00 6.06 -1.21
CA ASN A 103 -18.04 7.16 -0.27
C ASN A 103 -18.09 6.67 1.18
N PRO A 104 -17.68 7.51 2.16
CA PRO A 104 -17.95 7.28 3.56
C PRO A 104 -19.47 7.17 3.83
N HIS A 105 -19.80 6.60 4.97
CA HIS A 105 -21.15 6.46 5.51
C HIS A 105 -22.10 5.60 4.66
N LEU A 106 -21.56 4.58 3.99
CA LEU A 106 -22.31 3.62 3.18
C LEU A 106 -23.07 4.27 2.03
N ASP A 107 -22.46 5.30 1.42
CA ASP A 107 -23.04 6.03 0.30
C ASP A 107 -22.42 5.61 -1.04
N HIS A 108 -23.25 5.62 -2.10
CA HIS A 108 -22.93 5.20 -3.46
C HIS A 108 -22.39 3.75 -3.55
N TYR A 109 -23.33 2.83 -3.74
CA TYR A 109 -23.09 1.38 -3.81
C TYR A 109 -22.31 0.97 -5.05
N GLU A 110 -21.32 0.11 -4.85
CA GLU A 110 -20.42 -0.32 -5.91
C GLU A 110 -20.38 -1.84 -6.13
N GLY A 111 -20.65 -2.62 -5.09
CA GLY A 111 -20.61 -4.07 -5.20
C GLY A 111 -20.82 -4.79 -3.87
N SER A 112 -20.73 -6.12 -3.91
CA SER A 112 -20.82 -6.94 -2.70
C SER A 112 -19.90 -8.17 -2.76
N ILE A 113 -19.60 -8.71 -1.59
CA ILE A 113 -18.89 -9.97 -1.40
C ILE A 113 -19.74 -10.90 -0.55
N GLY A 114 -19.93 -12.13 -1.03
CA GLY A 114 -20.74 -13.15 -0.37
C GLY A 114 -20.02 -13.81 0.80
N PRO A 115 -20.74 -14.63 1.60
CA PRO A 115 -20.16 -15.40 2.70
C PRO A 115 -19.13 -16.40 2.19
N ASP A 116 -18.04 -16.60 2.93
CA ASP A 116 -16.96 -17.54 2.61
C ASP A 116 -16.40 -17.40 1.17
N THR A 117 -16.43 -16.18 0.63
CA THR A 117 -15.90 -15.86 -0.69
C THR A 117 -14.72 -14.92 -0.64
N ASN A 118 -14.02 -14.83 -1.76
CA ASN A 118 -12.79 -14.08 -1.90
C ASN A 118 -12.72 -13.40 -3.27
N MET A 119 -12.21 -12.18 -3.25
CA MET A 119 -12.01 -11.33 -4.43
C MET A 119 -10.52 -11.03 -4.54
N THR A 120 -9.83 -11.73 -5.43
CA THR A 120 -8.39 -11.54 -5.71
C THR A 120 -8.07 -10.16 -6.30
N PHE A 121 -9.10 -9.50 -6.83
CA PHE A 121 -9.09 -8.13 -7.27
C PHE A 121 -10.46 -7.52 -7.00
N VAL A 122 -10.52 -6.41 -6.28
CA VAL A 122 -11.78 -5.73 -6.02
C VAL A 122 -12.35 -5.24 -7.36
N GLY A 123 -13.52 -5.79 -7.69
CA GLY A 123 -14.38 -5.27 -8.72
C GLY A 123 -14.76 -6.17 -9.87
N GLY A 124 -13.98 -7.19 -10.21
CA GLY A 124 -14.12 -7.92 -11.49
C GLY A 124 -13.91 -7.05 -12.75
N TYR A 125 -14.08 -5.74 -12.61
CA TYR A 125 -13.84 -4.64 -13.52
C TYR A 125 -12.94 -3.65 -12.77
N SER A 126 -11.86 -3.22 -13.40
CA SER A 126 -10.79 -2.40 -12.80
C SER A 126 -11.21 -1.07 -12.16
N TYR A 127 -12.48 -0.66 -12.30
CA TYR A 127 -12.96 0.61 -11.78
C TYR A 127 -13.23 0.58 -10.27
N LEU A 128 -13.46 -0.59 -9.67
CA LEU A 128 -13.70 -0.70 -8.21
C LEU A 128 -12.43 -0.88 -7.39
N ASN A 129 -11.29 -1.08 -8.05
CA ASN A 129 -10.02 -1.18 -7.38
C ASN A 129 -9.66 0.17 -6.78
N ASP A 130 -9.24 0.19 -5.52
CA ASP A 130 -8.77 1.40 -4.85
C ASP A 130 -9.85 2.51 -4.81
N ILE A 131 -11.13 2.14 -4.68
CA ILE A 131 -12.21 3.13 -4.46
C ILE A 131 -13.01 2.92 -3.17
N ILE A 132 -12.87 1.78 -2.49
CA ILE A 132 -13.69 1.48 -1.32
C ILE A 132 -13.39 2.48 -0.19
N SER A 133 -14.42 3.18 0.27
CA SER A 133 -14.36 4.16 1.36
C SER A 133 -15.22 3.77 2.56
N SER A 134 -16.20 2.87 2.38
CA SER A 134 -16.92 2.27 3.49
C SER A 134 -17.48 0.87 3.14
N MET A 135 -17.81 0.09 4.16
CA MET A 135 -18.29 -1.28 4.00
C MET A 135 -19.26 -1.64 5.12
N GLY A 136 -20.35 -2.32 4.78
CA GLY A 136 -21.38 -2.69 5.74
C GLY A 136 -22.21 -3.89 5.29
N PRO A 137 -23.09 -4.41 6.16
CA PRO A 137 -23.96 -5.52 5.81
C PRO A 137 -24.81 -5.18 4.59
N CYS A 138 -24.93 -6.14 3.68
CA CYS A 138 -26.13 -6.25 2.86
C CYS A 138 -27.23 -6.96 3.70
#